data_AF-A0A9X7DJE9-F1
#
_entry.id   AF-A0A9X7DJE9-F1
#
_cell.length_a   1.000
_cell.length_b   1.000
_cell.length_c   1.000
_cell.angle_alpha   90.00
_cell.angle_beta   90.00
_cell.angle_gamma   90.00
#
_symmetry.space_group_name_H-M   'P 1'
#
loop_
_entity.id
_entity.type
_entity.pdbx_description
1 polymer ?
#
loop_
_entity_poly.entity_id
_entity_poly.type
_entity_poly.pdbx_seq_one_letter_code
_entity_poly.pdbx_strand_id
1 'polypeptide(L)'
;MNANHESWKGFIKKRREAQNLSQEEAKLIDLIKKETVKYNADNISRTIAYQEYFLRQSEIEWSFLASMVSRNAGYNMTDLENELFVNGLSVKQRKQLFMTYERANWIIFLDAFPQLLLFEYSRVKNKPLFYLLKYFSVSSFMEIEWEKYWTDRDKKRLVYSLIINEQNMIERPVIQNKFFKSEVFNSLAFKLQEQLKLSYVIFPTRNGELYGLGVYQFEDLTKRIQIGKRLYSILFHEDLHNEFIDFAKHTIHTGSRNDYEGLVGITSSNNPKLRDVYPIIPHTRTIEDDWYTNSKILNEWYEYEEVINGDSFKQSFLIKQELLGSLLKLKSIFQ
;
A
#
# COMPACT_ATOMS: atom_id res chain seq x y z
N MET A 1 22.29 13.17 -6.52
CA MET A 1 22.23 14.56 -6.00
C MET A 1 21.40 14.56 -4.71
N ASN A 2 22.05 14.63 -3.55
CA ASN A 2 21.34 14.70 -2.26
C ASN A 2 20.68 16.08 -2.13
N ALA A 3 19.38 16.14 -2.42
CA ALA A 3 18.59 17.32 -2.12
C ALA A 3 18.58 17.50 -0.60
N ASN A 4 19.13 18.63 -0.14
CA ASN A 4 19.16 18.97 1.28
C ASN A 4 17.73 19.28 1.73
N HIS A 5 16.95 18.25 2.10
CA HIS A 5 15.54 18.43 2.47
C HIS A 5 15.38 19.44 3.62
N GLU A 6 16.42 19.65 4.42
CA GLU A 6 16.49 20.66 5.48
C GLU A 6 16.26 22.09 4.98
N SER A 7 16.79 22.47 3.81
CA SER A 7 16.57 23.83 3.27
C SER A 7 15.11 24.03 2.84
N TRP A 8 14.51 23.01 2.24
CA TRP A 8 13.11 23.01 1.82
C TRP A 8 12.14 22.93 3.01
N LYS A 9 12.51 22.22 4.07
CA LYS A 9 11.69 22.05 5.27
C LYS A 9 11.33 23.40 5.91
N GLY A 10 12.30 24.30 6.03
CA GLY A 10 12.06 25.66 6.53
C GLY A 10 11.17 26.51 5.61
N PHE A 11 11.36 26.40 4.30
CA PHE A 11 10.55 27.10 3.30
C PHE A 11 9.09 26.63 3.30
N ILE A 12 8.85 25.32 3.25
CA ILE A 12 7.50 24.74 3.25
C ILE A 12 6.78 25.04 4.55
N LYS A 13 7.46 24.99 5.70
CA LYS A 13 6.87 25.37 6.99
C LYS A 13 6.29 26.80 6.94
N LYS A 14 7.08 27.78 6.49
CA LYS A 14 6.61 29.18 6.35
C LYS A 14 5.46 29.31 5.34
N ARG A 15 5.52 28.58 4.21
CA ARG A 15 4.46 28.56 3.20
C ARG A 15 3.14 28.00 3.73
N ARG A 16 3.20 26.99 4.60
CA ARG A 16 2.02 26.41 5.24
C ARG A 16 1.34 27.39 6.20
N GLU A 17 2.13 28.20 6.92
CA GLU A 17 1.64 29.23 7.85
C GLU A 17 0.97 30.42 7.14
N ALA A 18 1.50 30.85 6.00
CA ALA A 18 1.04 32.04 5.29
C ALA A 18 0.25 31.67 4.02
N GLN A 19 -1.09 31.62 4.08
CA GLN A 19 -1.93 31.57 2.87
C GLN A 19 -3.43 31.74 3.14
N ASN A 20 -4.09 32.57 2.32
CA ASN A 20 -5.54 32.65 2.21
C ASN A 20 -5.99 31.83 0.99
N LEU A 21 -7.01 30.98 1.15
CA LEU A 21 -7.60 30.22 0.06
C LEU A 21 -8.46 31.14 -0.83
N SER A 22 -8.29 31.03 -2.14
CA SER A 22 -9.30 31.50 -3.08
C SER A 22 -10.55 30.62 -3.05
N GLN A 23 -11.67 31.14 -3.55
CA GLN A 23 -12.91 30.37 -3.64
C GLN A 23 -12.78 29.13 -4.56
N GLU A 24 -11.97 29.21 -5.61
CA GLU A 24 -11.71 28.09 -6.52
C GLU A 24 -10.90 26.99 -5.83
N GLU A 25 -9.87 27.35 -5.08
CA GLU A 25 -9.05 26.39 -4.32
C GLU A 25 -9.88 25.70 -3.22
N ALA A 26 -10.74 26.45 -2.52
CA ALA A 26 -11.64 25.88 -1.52
C ALA A 26 -12.59 24.84 -2.13
N LYS A 27 -13.16 25.12 -3.32
CA LYS A 27 -13.99 24.16 -4.07
C LYS A 27 -13.20 22.94 -4.52
N LEU A 28 -11.97 23.12 -4.99
CA LEU A 28 -11.10 22.03 -5.40
C LEU A 28 -10.76 21.11 -4.22
N ILE A 29 -10.42 21.68 -3.07
CA ILE A 29 -10.13 20.92 -1.84
C ILE A 29 -11.35 20.10 -1.42
N ASP A 30 -12.54 20.69 -1.41
CA ASP A 30 -13.78 19.99 -1.05
C ASP A 30 -14.08 18.84 -2.02
N LEU A 31 -13.90 19.05 -3.32
CA LEU A 31 -14.06 18.01 -4.34
C LEU A 31 -13.09 16.84 -4.10
N ILE A 32 -11.80 17.12 -3.92
CA ILE A 32 -10.78 16.09 -3.66
C ILE A 32 -11.09 15.34 -2.36
N LYS A 33 -11.53 16.03 -1.30
CA LYS A 33 -11.94 15.38 -0.03
C LYS A 33 -13.11 14.43 -0.24
N LYS A 34 -14.14 14.84 -0.99
CA LYS A 34 -15.32 14.01 -1.28
C LYS A 34 -14.95 12.77 -2.08
N GLU A 35 -14.16 12.92 -3.14
CA GLU A 35 -13.70 11.78 -3.93
C GLU A 35 -12.80 10.84 -3.11
N THR A 36 -11.95 11.39 -2.24
CA THR A 36 -11.10 10.60 -1.35
C THR A 36 -11.95 9.76 -0.39
N VAL A 37 -12.97 10.35 0.25
CA VAL A 37 -13.88 9.61 1.15
C VAL A 37 -14.65 8.51 0.38
N LYS A 38 -15.14 8.84 -0.81
CA LYS A 38 -15.88 7.90 -1.66
C LYS A 38 -15.05 6.66 -2.02
N TYR A 39 -13.81 6.85 -2.49
CA TYR A 39 -12.96 5.72 -2.91
C TYR A 39 -12.23 5.04 -1.75
N ASN A 40 -12.16 5.66 -0.58
CA ASN A 40 -11.58 5.05 0.63
C ASN A 40 -12.60 4.18 1.42
N ALA A 41 -13.71 3.77 0.79
CA ALA A 41 -14.77 3.01 1.45
C ALA A 41 -14.35 1.58 1.83
N ASP A 42 -13.59 0.90 0.97
CA ASP A 42 -13.12 -0.47 1.19
C ASP A 42 -11.88 -0.77 0.31
N ASN A 43 -11.27 -1.95 0.49
CA ASN A 43 -10.09 -2.34 -0.29
C ASN A 43 -10.35 -2.38 -1.80
N ILE A 44 -11.55 -2.82 -2.22
CA ILE A 44 -11.92 -2.89 -3.64
C ILE A 44 -11.91 -1.50 -4.27
N SER A 45 -12.60 -0.55 -3.66
CA SER A 45 -12.74 0.82 -4.17
C SER A 45 -11.40 1.53 -4.26
N ARG A 46 -10.53 1.35 -3.25
CA ARG A 46 -9.17 1.90 -3.23
C ARG A 46 -8.31 1.34 -4.35
N THR A 47 -8.31 0.03 -4.50
CA THR A 47 -7.52 -0.69 -5.51
C THR A 47 -7.90 -0.25 -6.91
N ILE A 48 -9.21 -0.21 -7.19
CA ILE A 48 -9.73 0.23 -8.50
C ILE A 48 -9.39 1.70 -8.73
N ALA A 49 -9.53 2.58 -7.73
CA ALA A 49 -9.21 3.99 -7.88
C ALA A 49 -7.72 4.22 -8.26
N TYR A 50 -6.80 3.47 -7.65
CA TYR A 50 -5.39 3.50 -8.02
C TYR A 50 -5.14 2.97 -9.43
N GLN A 51 -5.76 1.85 -9.80
CA GLN A 51 -5.65 1.28 -11.15
C GLN A 51 -6.13 2.26 -12.21
N GLU A 52 -7.34 2.79 -12.04
CA GLU A 52 -7.95 3.72 -12.98
C GLU A 52 -7.13 5.01 -13.10
N TYR A 53 -6.59 5.51 -11.98
CA TYR A 53 -5.68 6.65 -12.02
C TYR A 53 -4.42 6.35 -12.84
N PHE A 54 -3.77 5.20 -12.64
CA PHE A 54 -2.59 4.81 -13.41
C PHE A 54 -2.90 4.72 -14.91
N LEU A 55 -4.03 4.13 -15.28
CA LEU A 55 -4.43 3.98 -16.69
C LEU A 55 -4.63 5.33 -17.39
N ARG A 56 -5.05 6.37 -16.66
CA ARG A 56 -5.15 7.75 -17.16
C ARG A 56 -3.82 8.50 -17.08
N GLN A 57 -2.99 8.22 -16.07
CA GLN A 57 -1.74 8.93 -15.77
C GLN A 57 -0.57 7.98 -15.49
N SER A 58 -0.12 7.30 -16.53
CA SER A 58 0.93 6.28 -16.44
C SER A 58 2.31 6.80 -16.04
N GLU A 59 2.53 8.12 -16.07
CA GLU A 59 3.77 8.73 -15.56
C GLU A 59 3.91 8.60 -14.03
N ILE A 60 2.80 8.40 -13.31
CA ILE A 60 2.78 8.23 -11.86
C ILE A 60 2.73 6.74 -11.51
N GLU A 61 3.88 6.10 -11.69
CA GLU A 61 4.09 4.66 -11.57
C GLU A 61 3.71 4.09 -10.20
N TRP A 62 3.84 4.89 -9.13
CA TRP A 62 3.46 4.47 -7.77
C TRP A 62 1.98 4.08 -7.66
N SER A 63 1.10 4.72 -8.44
CA SER A 63 -0.33 4.37 -8.41
C SER A 63 -0.59 2.93 -8.89
N PHE A 64 0.17 2.43 -9.87
CA PHE A 64 0.07 1.04 -10.29
C PHE A 64 0.60 0.09 -9.21
N LEU A 65 1.73 0.45 -8.59
CA LEU A 65 2.26 -0.30 -7.46
C LEU A 65 1.24 -0.39 -6.32
N ALA A 66 0.64 0.73 -5.93
CA ALA A 66 -0.37 0.79 -4.89
C ALA A 66 -1.59 -0.08 -5.23
N SER A 67 -2.05 -0.07 -6.49
CA SER A 67 -3.12 -0.96 -6.96
C SER A 67 -2.75 -2.43 -6.78
N MET A 68 -1.62 -2.85 -7.34
CA MET A 68 -1.22 -4.27 -7.36
C MET A 68 -0.91 -4.81 -5.96
N VAL A 69 -0.29 -4.00 -5.09
CA VAL A 69 -0.07 -4.36 -3.68
C VAL A 69 -1.39 -4.37 -2.90
N SER A 70 -2.32 -3.45 -3.17
CA SER A 70 -3.62 -3.42 -2.50
C SER A 70 -4.49 -4.62 -2.86
N ARG A 71 -4.36 -5.19 -4.07
CA ARG A 71 -4.99 -6.47 -4.41
C ARG A 71 -4.57 -7.61 -3.47
N ASN A 72 -3.29 -7.64 -3.10
CA ASN A 72 -2.76 -8.61 -2.15
C ASN A 72 -3.33 -8.41 -0.74
N ALA A 73 -3.47 -7.15 -0.30
CA ALA A 73 -4.12 -6.86 0.97
C ALA A 73 -5.59 -7.34 0.98
N GLY A 74 -6.29 -7.19 -0.15
CA GLY A 74 -7.67 -7.66 -0.30
C GLY A 74 -7.80 -9.15 -0.03
N TYR A 75 -7.06 -9.98 -0.76
CA TYR A 75 -7.18 -11.44 -0.54
C TYR A 75 -6.69 -11.86 0.85
N ASN A 76 -5.67 -11.20 1.41
CA ASN A 76 -5.22 -11.49 2.78
C ASN A 76 -6.31 -11.19 3.81
N MET A 77 -7.18 -10.20 3.55
CA MET A 77 -8.37 -9.96 4.37
C MET A 77 -9.36 -11.11 4.24
N THR A 78 -9.74 -11.51 3.02
CA THR A 78 -10.77 -12.55 2.81
C THR A 78 -10.33 -13.95 3.21
N ASP A 79 -9.03 -14.24 3.14
CA ASP A 79 -8.46 -15.51 3.59
C ASP A 79 -8.77 -15.78 5.07
N LEU A 80 -8.94 -14.74 5.88
CA LEU A 80 -9.34 -14.88 7.28
C LEU A 80 -10.72 -15.51 7.43
N GLU A 81 -11.57 -15.53 6.41
CA GLU A 81 -12.87 -16.23 6.44
C GLU A 81 -12.82 -17.58 5.72
N ASN A 82 -11.67 -18.00 5.18
CA ASN A 82 -11.46 -19.35 4.68
C ASN A 82 -11.45 -20.38 5.83
N GLU A 83 -11.95 -21.59 5.57
CA GLU A 83 -12.01 -22.70 6.53
C GLU A 83 -10.69 -22.96 7.26
N LEU A 84 -9.53 -22.85 6.60
CA LEU A 84 -8.22 -23.04 7.21
C LEU A 84 -7.96 -22.02 8.33
N PHE A 85 -8.24 -20.74 8.09
CA PHE A 85 -8.06 -19.69 9.08
C PHE A 85 -9.15 -19.72 10.15
N VAL A 86 -10.41 -20.00 9.77
CA VAL A 86 -11.52 -20.16 10.71
C VAL A 86 -11.24 -21.29 11.71
N ASN A 87 -10.62 -22.38 11.26
CA ASN A 87 -10.24 -23.50 12.11
C ASN A 87 -8.97 -23.23 12.93
N GLY A 88 -8.01 -22.48 12.39
CA GLY A 88 -6.71 -22.23 13.03
C GLY A 88 -6.68 -21.03 13.99
N LEU A 89 -7.54 -20.03 13.78
CA LEU A 89 -7.54 -18.78 14.54
C LEU A 89 -8.91 -18.50 15.18
N SER A 90 -8.89 -17.93 16.38
CA SER A 90 -10.11 -17.46 17.04
C SER A 90 -10.76 -16.31 16.27
N VAL A 91 -12.08 -16.15 16.42
CA VAL A 91 -12.82 -15.02 15.84
C VAL A 91 -12.20 -13.66 16.23
N LYS A 92 -11.70 -13.55 17.47
CA LYS A 92 -11.03 -12.32 17.95
C LYS A 92 -9.76 -12.03 17.14
N GLN A 93 -8.85 -13.01 17.01
CA GLN A 93 -7.60 -12.86 16.24
C GLN A 93 -7.88 -12.48 14.78
N ARG A 94 -8.84 -13.15 14.14
CA ARG A 94 -9.22 -12.87 12.73
C ARG A 94 -9.74 -11.45 12.56
N LYS A 95 -10.65 -11.01 13.43
CA LYS A 95 -11.13 -9.61 13.42
C LYS A 95 -9.99 -8.60 13.64
N GLN A 96 -9.05 -8.90 14.52
CA GLN A 96 -7.90 -8.04 14.76
C GLN A 96 -6.97 -7.95 13.55
N LEU A 97 -6.69 -9.08 12.89
CA LEU A 97 -5.91 -9.13 11.65
C LEU A 97 -6.60 -8.34 10.53
N PHE A 98 -7.90 -8.57 10.32
CA PHE A 98 -8.69 -7.81 9.36
C PHE A 98 -8.61 -6.30 9.62
N MET A 99 -8.83 -5.87 10.87
CA MET A 99 -8.77 -4.46 11.25
C MET A 99 -7.37 -3.86 11.06
N THR A 100 -6.29 -4.62 11.27
CA THR A 100 -4.92 -4.17 10.99
C THR A 100 -4.74 -3.88 9.50
N TYR A 101 -5.14 -4.81 8.63
CA TYR A 101 -5.08 -4.61 7.18
C TYR A 101 -5.94 -3.43 6.74
N GLU A 102 -7.19 -3.37 7.18
CA GLU A 102 -8.13 -2.33 6.75
C GLU A 102 -7.64 -0.96 7.21
N ARG A 103 -7.25 -0.83 8.48
CA ARG A 103 -6.78 0.45 9.04
C ARG A 103 -5.52 0.96 8.35
N ALA A 104 -4.55 0.08 8.08
CA ALA A 104 -3.33 0.47 7.37
C ALA A 104 -3.65 0.99 5.96
N ASN A 105 -4.38 0.19 5.16
CA ASN A 105 -4.76 0.57 3.80
C ASN A 105 -5.61 1.84 3.76
N TRP A 106 -6.51 2.03 4.73
CA TRP A 106 -7.33 3.23 4.85
C TRP A 106 -6.49 4.49 5.11
N ILE A 107 -5.50 4.42 6.01
CA ILE A 107 -4.59 5.55 6.31
C ILE A 107 -3.75 5.90 5.09
N ILE A 108 -3.20 4.89 4.41
CA ILE A 108 -2.38 5.06 3.21
C ILE A 108 -3.18 5.78 2.12
N PHE A 109 -4.40 5.31 1.85
CA PHE A 109 -5.24 5.92 0.81
C PHE A 109 -5.70 7.34 1.15
N LEU A 110 -6.03 7.60 2.42
CA LEU A 110 -6.40 8.93 2.89
C LEU A 110 -5.29 9.96 2.65
N ASP A 111 -4.03 9.54 2.67
CA ASP A 111 -2.87 10.37 2.37
C ASP A 111 -2.55 10.42 0.87
N ALA A 112 -2.43 9.28 0.20
CA ALA A 112 -1.86 9.23 -1.14
C ALA A 112 -2.85 9.66 -2.23
N PHE A 113 -4.11 9.24 -2.16
CA PHE A 113 -5.09 9.53 -3.20
C PHE A 113 -5.35 11.03 -3.46
N PRO A 114 -5.49 11.91 -2.44
CA PRO A 114 -5.62 13.34 -2.69
C PRO A 114 -4.38 13.96 -3.35
N GLN A 115 -3.18 13.39 -3.13
CA GLN A 115 -1.96 13.82 -3.82
C GLN A 115 -2.03 13.54 -5.32
N LEU A 116 -2.49 12.33 -5.68
CA LEU A 116 -2.69 11.91 -7.07
C LEU A 116 -3.67 12.83 -7.79
N LEU A 117 -4.84 13.07 -7.19
CA LEU A 117 -5.83 13.99 -7.77
C LEU A 117 -5.26 15.40 -7.93
N LEU A 118 -4.59 15.93 -6.91
CA LEU A 118 -4.02 17.29 -6.97
C LEU A 118 -2.95 17.42 -8.06
N PHE A 119 -2.16 16.38 -8.31
CA PHE A 119 -1.23 16.33 -9.42
C PHE A 119 -1.95 16.38 -10.77
N GLU A 120 -3.01 15.58 -10.96
CA GLU A 120 -3.85 15.60 -12.18
C GLU A 120 -4.43 17.01 -12.44
N TYR A 121 -4.96 17.66 -11.40
CA TYR A 121 -5.43 19.06 -11.51
C TYR A 121 -4.30 20.05 -11.82
N SER A 122 -3.13 19.88 -11.20
CA SER A 122 -1.95 20.72 -11.46
C SER A 122 -1.50 20.61 -12.91
N ARG A 123 -1.52 19.39 -13.48
CA ARG A 123 -1.25 19.11 -14.91
C ARG A 123 -2.24 19.83 -15.82
N VAL A 124 -3.54 19.69 -15.57
CA VAL A 124 -4.60 20.33 -16.37
C VAL A 124 -4.49 21.86 -16.34
N LYS A 125 -4.15 22.44 -15.18
CA LYS A 125 -3.98 23.89 -15.02
C LYS A 125 -2.59 24.40 -15.43
N ASN A 126 -1.67 23.49 -15.79
CA ASN A 126 -0.26 23.79 -16.05
C ASN A 126 0.38 24.65 -14.93
N LYS A 127 0.06 24.34 -13.67
CA LYS A 127 0.53 25.09 -12.49
C LYS A 127 0.70 24.13 -11.31
N PRO A 128 1.83 24.17 -10.57
CA PRO A 128 2.00 23.37 -9.37
C PRO A 128 1.07 23.88 -8.26
N LEU A 129 0.14 23.05 -7.81
CA LEU A 129 -0.82 23.37 -6.74
C LEU A 129 -0.47 22.70 -5.40
N PHE A 130 0.76 22.18 -5.24
CA PHE A 130 1.14 21.32 -4.11
C PHE A 130 1.13 22.01 -2.74
N TYR A 131 1.13 23.35 -2.68
CA TYR A 131 0.88 24.08 -1.44
C TYR A 131 -0.51 23.80 -0.83
N LEU A 132 -1.46 23.29 -1.63
CA LEU A 132 -2.77 22.85 -1.15
C LEU A 132 -2.71 21.50 -0.40
N LEU A 133 -1.59 20.77 -0.46
CA LEU A 133 -1.46 19.45 0.21
C LEU A 133 -1.67 19.53 1.72
N LYS A 134 -1.36 20.67 2.34
CA LYS A 134 -1.58 20.92 3.77
C LYS A 134 -3.04 20.84 4.23
N TYR A 135 -4.00 20.95 3.30
CA TYR A 135 -5.44 20.86 3.62
C TYR A 135 -5.96 19.41 3.58
N PHE A 136 -5.08 18.46 3.26
CA PHE A 136 -5.30 17.02 3.36
C PHE A 136 -4.36 16.45 4.42
N SER A 137 -4.47 15.15 4.71
CA SER A 137 -3.62 14.50 5.71
C SER A 137 -2.23 14.14 5.19
N VAL A 138 -1.61 15.05 4.43
CA VAL A 138 -0.36 14.85 3.67
C VAL A 138 0.83 15.55 4.33
N SER A 139 1.92 14.81 4.49
CA SER A 139 3.16 15.30 5.08
C SER A 139 3.78 16.46 4.28
N SER A 140 4.50 17.36 4.95
CA SER A 140 5.32 18.38 4.29
C SER A 140 6.45 17.76 3.48
N PHE A 141 6.87 16.53 3.80
CA PHE A 141 7.80 15.76 2.99
C PHE A 141 7.27 15.55 1.56
N MET A 142 6.03 15.09 1.41
CA MET A 142 5.48 14.88 0.07
C MET A 142 5.25 16.19 -0.68
N GLU A 143 4.94 17.28 0.01
CA GLU A 143 4.89 18.59 -0.63
C GLU A 143 6.22 18.99 -1.28
N ILE A 144 7.35 18.71 -0.61
CA ILE A 144 8.68 18.94 -1.18
C ILE A 144 8.92 18.05 -2.41
N GLU A 145 8.58 16.76 -2.32
CA GLU A 145 8.88 15.80 -3.38
C GLU A 145 7.99 15.97 -4.61
N TRP A 146 6.74 16.42 -4.45
CA TRP A 146 5.89 16.80 -5.58
C TRP A 146 6.39 18.06 -6.31
N GLU A 147 6.86 19.07 -5.57
CA GLU A 147 7.47 20.27 -6.18
C GLU A 147 8.71 19.91 -7.00
N LYS A 148 9.56 19.01 -6.49
CA LYS A 148 10.73 18.51 -7.23
C LYS A 148 10.33 17.67 -8.44
N TYR A 149 9.37 16.77 -8.30
CA TYR A 149 8.92 15.96 -9.43
C TYR A 149 8.34 16.83 -10.56
N TRP A 150 7.67 17.94 -10.22
CA TRP A 150 7.15 18.88 -11.20
C TRP A 150 8.23 19.48 -12.10
N THR A 151 9.42 19.75 -11.56
CA THR A 151 10.56 20.29 -12.30
C THR A 151 11.42 19.20 -12.94
N ASP A 152 11.78 18.17 -12.17
CA ASP A 152 12.83 17.23 -12.52
C ASP A 152 12.31 16.01 -13.29
N ARG A 153 11.01 15.69 -13.10
CA ARG A 153 10.33 14.52 -13.69
C ARG A 153 10.98 13.18 -13.39
N ASP A 154 11.72 13.10 -12.28
CA ASP A 154 12.31 11.85 -11.79
C ASP A 154 11.23 10.95 -11.17
N LYS A 155 10.71 10.03 -11.99
CA LYS A 155 9.65 9.08 -11.60
C LYS A 155 10.08 8.16 -10.46
N LYS A 156 11.29 7.61 -10.55
CA LYS A 156 11.82 6.65 -9.57
C LYS A 156 11.94 7.31 -8.20
N ARG A 157 12.45 8.55 -8.15
CA ARG A 157 12.49 9.35 -6.93
C ARG A 157 11.09 9.54 -6.34
N LEU A 158 10.12 9.96 -7.15
CA LEU A 158 8.74 10.16 -6.68
C LEU A 158 8.15 8.86 -6.09
N VAL A 159 8.34 7.72 -6.76
CA VAL A 159 7.88 6.42 -6.26
C VAL A 159 8.53 6.11 -4.91
N TYR A 160 9.85 6.27 -4.80
CA TYR A 160 10.56 6.03 -3.54
C TYR A 160 10.09 6.97 -2.43
N SER A 161 9.85 8.25 -2.74
CA SER A 161 9.29 9.21 -1.78
C SER A 161 7.90 8.78 -1.31
N LEU A 162 7.00 8.38 -2.22
CA LEU A 162 5.67 7.91 -1.85
C LEU A 162 5.73 6.65 -0.96
N ILE A 163 6.63 5.70 -1.26
CA ILE A 163 6.89 4.53 -0.40
C ILE A 163 7.40 4.96 0.99
N ILE A 164 8.39 5.85 1.06
CA ILE A 164 8.93 6.36 2.32
C ILE A 164 7.83 7.03 3.15
N ASN A 165 7.00 7.87 2.52
CA ASN A 165 5.90 8.56 3.17
C ASN A 165 4.88 7.55 3.71
N GLU A 166 4.45 6.60 2.90
CA GLU A 166 3.51 5.55 3.29
C GLU A 166 3.99 4.80 4.54
N GLN A 167 5.24 4.33 4.52
CA GLN A 167 5.77 3.50 5.60
C GLN A 167 5.97 4.29 6.90
N ASN A 168 6.31 5.57 6.83
CA ASN A 168 6.36 6.46 8.00
C ASN A 168 4.95 6.82 8.52
N MET A 169 3.99 6.99 7.61
CA MET A 169 2.61 7.35 7.95
C MET A 169 1.89 6.26 8.75
N ILE A 170 2.16 4.98 8.47
CA ILE A 170 1.56 3.86 9.21
C ILE A 170 2.32 3.48 10.49
N GLU A 171 3.56 3.92 10.66
CA GLU A 171 4.45 3.53 11.75
C GLU A 171 3.80 3.76 13.13
N ARG A 172 3.44 5.00 13.46
CA ARG A 172 2.81 5.32 14.74
C ARG A 172 1.38 4.75 14.88
N PRO A 173 0.45 5.01 13.94
CA PRO A 173 -0.95 4.68 14.14
C PRO A 173 -1.27 3.17 14.02
N VAL A 174 -0.40 2.40 13.36
CA VAL A 174 -0.60 0.95 13.14
C VAL A 174 0.50 0.14 13.82
N ILE A 175 1.77 0.33 13.44
CA ILE A 175 2.86 -0.55 13.89
C ILE A 175 3.14 -0.39 15.39
N GLN A 176 3.24 0.86 15.87
CA GLN A 176 3.54 1.17 17.26
C GLN A 176 2.31 1.26 18.15
N ASN A 177 1.11 1.10 17.59
CA ASN A 177 -0.12 1.14 18.36
C ASN A 177 -0.14 -0.01 19.38
N LYS A 178 -0.30 0.32 20.66
CA LYS A 178 -0.27 -0.67 21.75
C LYS A 178 -1.24 -1.83 21.53
N PHE A 179 -2.43 -1.55 20.98
CA PHE A 179 -3.43 -2.57 20.68
C PHE A 179 -2.94 -3.55 19.61
N PHE A 180 -2.42 -3.05 18.48
CA PHE A 180 -1.92 -3.93 17.42
C PHE A 180 -0.62 -4.65 17.83
N LYS A 181 0.24 -3.98 18.60
CA LYS A 181 1.49 -4.57 19.08
C LYS A 181 1.25 -5.74 20.03
N SER A 182 0.39 -5.60 21.03
CA SER A 182 0.14 -6.70 21.99
C SER A 182 -0.65 -7.85 21.38
N GLU A 183 -1.62 -7.56 20.52
CA GLU A 183 -2.59 -8.56 20.06
C GLU A 183 -2.21 -9.23 18.73
N VAL A 184 -1.41 -8.57 17.88
CA VAL A 184 -1.06 -9.06 16.54
C VAL A 184 0.45 -9.31 16.43
N PHE A 185 1.27 -8.27 16.52
CA PHE A 185 2.71 -8.37 16.24
C PHE A 185 3.48 -9.20 17.28
N ASN A 186 3.05 -9.17 18.55
CA ASN A 186 3.65 -10.01 19.58
C ASN A 186 3.17 -11.45 19.61
N SER A 187 2.13 -11.80 18.83
CA SER A 187 1.56 -13.15 18.85
C SER A 187 2.58 -14.17 18.31
N LEU A 188 2.59 -15.37 18.92
CA LEU A 188 3.40 -16.49 18.43
C LEU A 188 3.06 -16.82 16.96
N ALA A 189 1.78 -16.65 16.62
CA ALA A 189 1.25 -16.80 15.27
C ALA A 189 1.99 -15.95 14.23
N PHE A 190 2.08 -14.65 14.51
CA PHE A 190 2.71 -13.68 13.64
C PHE A 190 4.22 -13.92 13.53
N LYS A 191 4.88 -14.18 14.66
CA LYS A 191 6.32 -14.44 14.70
C LYS A 191 6.71 -15.71 13.92
N LEU A 192 5.90 -16.75 13.98
CA LEU A 192 6.11 -17.97 13.21
C LEU A 192 5.90 -17.74 11.70
N GLN A 193 4.88 -16.98 11.31
CA GLN A 193 4.67 -16.61 9.90
C GLN A 193 5.84 -15.77 9.36
N GLU A 194 6.36 -14.83 10.14
CA GLU A 194 7.55 -14.05 9.76
C GLU A 194 8.82 -14.92 9.67
N GLN A 195 9.07 -15.77 10.67
CA GLN A 195 10.25 -16.64 10.71
C GLN A 195 10.26 -17.64 9.54
N LEU A 196 9.09 -18.15 9.15
CA LEU A 196 8.91 -19.05 8.01
C LEU A 196 8.72 -18.31 6.67
N LYS A 197 8.71 -16.97 6.69
CA LYS A 197 8.51 -16.09 5.51
C LYS A 197 7.25 -16.46 4.71
N LEU A 198 6.13 -16.69 5.41
CA LEU A 198 4.88 -17.16 4.80
C LEU A 198 4.04 -16.03 4.20
N SER A 199 4.30 -14.79 4.59
CA SER A 199 3.65 -13.62 4.02
C SER A 199 4.30 -13.24 2.69
N TYR A 200 3.49 -13.14 1.64
CA TYR A 200 3.94 -12.75 0.30
C TYR A 200 3.12 -11.61 -0.25
N VAL A 201 3.80 -10.78 -1.04
CA VAL A 201 3.15 -9.92 -2.04
C VAL A 201 3.51 -10.47 -3.40
N ILE A 202 2.48 -10.80 -4.19
CA ILE A 202 2.60 -11.43 -5.51
C ILE A 202 1.96 -10.58 -6.61
N PHE A 203 2.56 -10.65 -7.79
CA PHE A 203 2.11 -10.07 -9.05
C PHE A 203 1.95 -11.20 -10.08
N PRO A 204 0.70 -11.53 -10.45
CA PRO A 204 0.42 -12.60 -11.39
C PRO A 204 0.48 -12.10 -12.83
N THR A 205 0.78 -13.01 -13.75
CA THR A 205 0.49 -12.86 -15.18
C THR A 205 -0.72 -13.72 -15.53
N ARG A 206 -1.39 -13.43 -16.65
CA ARG A 206 -2.54 -14.25 -17.09
C ARG A 206 -2.13 -15.64 -17.57
N ASN A 207 -0.86 -15.84 -17.90
CA ASN A 207 -0.31 -17.14 -18.25
C ASN A 207 -0.09 -18.04 -17.01
N GLY A 208 -0.38 -17.54 -15.82
CA GLY A 208 -0.29 -18.32 -14.58
C GLY A 208 1.09 -18.31 -13.93
N GLU A 209 1.96 -17.38 -14.32
CA GLU A 209 3.23 -17.13 -13.64
C GLU A 209 3.02 -16.13 -12.49
N LEU A 210 3.77 -16.31 -11.41
CA LEU A 210 3.73 -15.44 -10.25
C LEU A 210 5.10 -14.83 -10.00
N TYR A 211 5.15 -13.53 -9.77
CA TYR A 211 6.35 -12.80 -9.36
C TYR A 211 6.09 -12.14 -8.02
N GLY A 212 7.11 -11.80 -7.24
CA GLY A 212 6.86 -11.14 -5.97
C GLY A 212 8.00 -11.27 -4.99
N LEU A 213 7.69 -11.10 -3.71
CA LEU A 213 8.66 -11.27 -2.65
C LEU A 213 7.99 -11.64 -1.33
N GLY A 214 8.73 -12.41 -0.53
CA GLY A 214 8.36 -12.71 0.84
C GLY A 214 8.59 -11.49 1.73
N VAL A 215 7.59 -11.15 2.54
CA VAL A 215 7.65 -10.10 3.55
C VAL A 215 8.23 -10.70 4.84
N TYR A 216 9.22 -10.02 5.41
CA TYR A 216 9.87 -10.42 6.66
C TYR A 216 10.37 -9.17 7.40
N GLN A 217 10.50 -9.28 8.73
CA GLN A 217 10.94 -8.18 9.60
C GLN A 217 10.05 -6.94 9.44
N PHE A 218 8.74 -7.14 9.39
CA PHE A 218 7.76 -6.11 9.12
C PHE A 218 7.74 -5.02 10.20
N GLU A 219 8.23 -5.27 11.42
CA GLU A 219 8.37 -4.23 12.44
C GLU A 219 9.45 -3.17 12.08
N ASP A 220 10.41 -3.48 11.21
CA ASP A 220 11.49 -2.56 10.82
C ASP A 220 11.07 -1.64 9.66
N LEU A 221 11.08 -0.33 9.91
CA LEU A 221 10.71 0.70 8.94
C LEU A 221 11.59 0.68 7.68
N THR A 222 12.91 0.60 7.83
CA THR A 222 13.83 0.56 6.69
C THR A 222 13.60 -0.69 5.85
N LYS A 223 13.35 -1.85 6.47
CA LYS A 223 13.01 -3.08 5.76
C LYS A 223 11.71 -2.99 4.98
N ARG A 224 10.65 -2.39 5.56
CA ARG A 224 9.40 -2.17 4.82
C ARG A 224 9.60 -1.24 3.62
N ILE A 225 10.40 -0.18 3.77
CA ILE A 225 10.77 0.71 2.65
C ILE A 225 11.53 -0.08 1.56
N GLN A 226 12.53 -0.89 1.94
CA GLN A 226 13.27 -1.75 0.99
C GLN A 226 12.35 -2.72 0.26
N ILE A 227 11.42 -3.36 0.96
CA ILE A 227 10.40 -4.25 0.37
C ILE A 227 9.56 -3.51 -0.67
N GLY A 228 9.05 -2.31 -0.36
CA GLY A 228 8.28 -1.50 -1.31
C GLY A 228 9.08 -1.17 -2.57
N LYS A 229 10.37 -0.80 -2.43
CA LYS A 229 11.26 -0.50 -3.56
C LYS A 229 11.53 -1.73 -4.43
N ARG A 230 11.68 -2.91 -3.83
CA ARG A 230 11.85 -4.18 -4.56
C ARG A 230 10.60 -4.59 -5.31
N LEU A 231 9.41 -4.43 -4.70
CA LEU A 231 8.14 -4.63 -5.39
C LEU A 231 8.01 -3.72 -6.61
N TYR A 232 8.37 -2.44 -6.47
CA TYR A 232 8.42 -1.53 -7.61
C TYR A 232 9.37 -2.00 -8.71
N SER A 233 10.59 -2.42 -8.35
CA SER A 233 11.57 -2.96 -9.31
C SER A 233 11.04 -4.16 -10.08
N ILE A 234 10.30 -5.07 -9.43
CA ILE A 234 9.67 -6.22 -10.09
C ILE A 234 8.55 -5.77 -11.01
N LEU A 235 7.63 -4.94 -10.50
CA LEU A 235 6.41 -4.54 -11.22
C LEU A 235 6.69 -3.72 -12.49
N PHE A 236 7.82 -3.01 -12.51
CA PHE A 236 8.26 -2.19 -13.63
C PHE A 236 9.49 -2.77 -14.36
N HIS A 237 9.77 -4.06 -14.17
CA HIS A 237 10.76 -4.76 -14.98
C HIS A 237 10.35 -4.74 -16.46
N GLU A 238 11.30 -4.48 -17.36
CA GLU A 238 11.05 -4.26 -18.79
C GLU A 238 10.27 -5.40 -19.46
N ASP A 239 10.60 -6.64 -19.12
CA ASP A 239 9.96 -7.84 -19.69
C ASP A 239 8.60 -8.20 -19.05
N LEU A 240 8.30 -7.67 -17.86
CA LEU A 240 7.15 -8.14 -17.06
C LEU A 240 6.04 -7.08 -16.93
N HIS A 241 6.39 -5.80 -17.05
CA HIS A 241 5.48 -4.71 -16.78
C HIS A 241 4.17 -4.80 -17.59
N ASN A 242 4.27 -5.12 -18.88
CA ASN A 242 3.11 -5.26 -19.76
C ASN A 242 2.21 -6.44 -19.37
N GLU A 243 2.79 -7.56 -18.93
CA GLU A 243 2.04 -8.72 -18.45
C GLU A 243 1.22 -8.38 -17.19
N PHE A 244 1.79 -7.59 -16.28
CA PHE A 244 1.08 -7.13 -15.09
C PHE A 244 -0.05 -6.16 -15.42
N ILE A 245 0.16 -5.24 -16.37
CA ILE A 245 -0.91 -4.38 -16.88
C ILE A 245 -2.03 -5.22 -17.51
N ASP A 246 -1.66 -6.21 -18.32
CA ASP A 246 -2.64 -7.08 -18.97
C ASP A 246 -3.47 -7.86 -17.95
N PHE A 247 -2.84 -8.41 -16.92
CA PHE A 247 -3.54 -9.01 -15.78
C PHE A 247 -4.48 -8.00 -15.10
N ALA A 248 -4.01 -6.81 -14.74
CA ALA A 248 -4.82 -5.84 -14.01
C ALA A 248 -6.07 -5.40 -14.80
N LYS A 249 -5.96 -5.30 -16.13
CA LYS A 249 -7.07 -4.94 -17.02
C LYS A 249 -8.10 -6.05 -17.20
N HIS A 250 -7.68 -7.30 -17.20
CA HIS A 250 -8.55 -8.45 -17.51
C HIS A 250 -9.03 -9.22 -16.28
N THR A 251 -8.49 -8.93 -15.09
CA THR A 251 -8.89 -9.56 -13.84
C THR A 251 -9.62 -8.56 -12.94
N ILE A 252 -10.93 -8.78 -12.79
CA ILE A 252 -11.76 -8.01 -11.86
C ILE A 252 -11.25 -8.25 -10.44
N HIS A 253 -10.97 -7.16 -9.72
CA HIS A 253 -10.60 -7.24 -8.30
C HIS A 253 -11.85 -7.42 -7.44
N THR A 254 -11.96 -8.57 -6.78
CA THR A 254 -13.03 -8.89 -5.83
C THR A 254 -12.54 -8.87 -4.38
N GLY A 255 -11.24 -8.64 -4.18
CA GLY A 255 -10.59 -8.80 -2.89
C GLY A 255 -10.45 -10.26 -2.49
N SER A 256 -10.72 -11.23 -3.38
CA SER A 256 -10.64 -12.66 -3.09
C SER A 256 -9.37 -13.25 -3.66
N ARG A 257 -8.86 -14.30 -3.02
CA ARG A 257 -7.75 -15.11 -3.56
C ARG A 257 -8.15 -15.83 -4.86
N ASN A 258 -9.46 -16.01 -5.09
CA ASN A 258 -10.01 -16.55 -6.34
C ASN A 258 -9.63 -15.71 -7.57
N ASP A 259 -9.29 -14.43 -7.40
CA ASP A 259 -8.80 -13.57 -8.48
C ASP A 259 -7.46 -14.08 -9.07
N TYR A 260 -6.74 -14.95 -8.34
CA TYR A 260 -5.41 -15.48 -8.67
C TYR A 260 -5.41 -16.99 -8.88
N GLU A 261 -6.16 -17.73 -8.06
CA GLU A 261 -6.10 -19.20 -7.96
C GLU A 261 -6.37 -19.92 -9.29
N GLY A 262 -7.35 -19.44 -10.06
CA GLY A 262 -7.66 -20.00 -11.38
C GLY A 262 -6.49 -19.89 -12.37
N LEU A 263 -5.65 -18.85 -12.25
CA LEU A 263 -4.48 -18.66 -13.12
C LEU A 263 -3.37 -19.67 -12.82
N VAL A 264 -3.27 -20.12 -11.57
CA VAL A 264 -2.23 -21.06 -11.14
C VAL A 264 -2.69 -22.52 -11.09
N GLY A 265 -3.90 -22.81 -11.59
CA GLY A 265 -4.44 -24.17 -11.69
C GLY A 265 -5.19 -24.65 -10.46
N ILE A 266 -5.54 -23.78 -9.52
CA ILE A 266 -6.38 -24.10 -8.36
C ILE A 266 -7.85 -23.91 -8.78
N THR A 267 -8.58 -25.02 -8.91
CA THR A 267 -9.94 -25.06 -9.49
C THR A 267 -11.06 -25.05 -8.45
N SER A 268 -10.73 -25.28 -7.17
CA SER A 268 -11.71 -25.30 -6.07
C SER A 268 -11.13 -24.67 -4.82
N SER A 269 -11.58 -23.47 -4.50
CA SER A 269 -11.27 -22.77 -3.26
C SER A 269 -12.50 -22.00 -2.78
N ASN A 270 -12.89 -22.23 -1.53
CA ASN A 270 -14.04 -21.56 -0.90
C ASN A 270 -13.66 -20.16 -0.38
N ASN A 271 -12.78 -19.42 -1.09
CA ASN A 271 -12.39 -18.08 -0.68
C ASN A 271 -13.53 -17.10 -0.96
N PRO A 272 -14.03 -16.38 0.06
CA PRO A 272 -15.12 -15.43 -0.15
C PRO A 272 -14.64 -14.17 -0.86
N LYS A 273 -15.58 -13.36 -1.36
CA LYS A 273 -15.29 -12.00 -1.84
C LYS A 273 -15.41 -11.02 -0.68
N LEU A 274 -14.65 -9.92 -0.73
CA LEU A 274 -14.55 -8.97 0.39
C LEU A 274 -15.92 -8.45 0.86
N ARG A 275 -16.76 -8.00 -0.08
CA ARG A 275 -18.07 -7.40 0.20
C ARG A 275 -19.13 -8.41 0.67
N ASP A 276 -18.85 -9.70 0.54
CA ASP A 276 -19.75 -10.76 1.02
C ASP A 276 -19.52 -11.04 2.52
N VAL A 277 -18.32 -10.73 3.04
CA VAL A 277 -17.93 -11.11 4.41
C VAL A 277 -17.56 -9.96 5.33
N TYR A 278 -17.17 -8.80 4.79
CA TYR A 278 -16.80 -7.63 5.59
C TYR A 278 -17.65 -6.40 5.24
N PRO A 279 -18.19 -5.70 6.24
CA PRO A 279 -18.87 -4.43 6.01
C PRO A 279 -17.85 -3.31 5.78
N ILE A 280 -18.33 -2.18 5.25
CA ILE A 280 -17.57 -0.93 5.24
C ILE A 280 -17.31 -0.52 6.69
N ILE A 281 -16.03 -0.28 7.03
CA ILE A 281 -15.62 0.09 8.38
C ILE A 281 -15.56 1.63 8.47
N PRO A 282 -16.30 2.26 9.38
CA PRO A 282 -16.15 3.69 9.62
C PRO A 282 -14.82 3.94 10.31
N HIS A 283 -14.06 4.88 9.76
CA HIS A 283 -12.77 5.28 10.29
C HIS A 283 -12.74 6.76 10.64
N THR A 284 -12.07 7.07 11.74
CA THR A 284 -11.72 8.44 12.11
C THR A 284 -10.21 8.56 12.22
N ARG A 285 -9.67 9.75 11.94
CA ARG A 285 -8.27 10.08 12.20
C ARG A 285 -8.24 11.16 13.27
N THR A 286 -7.70 10.83 14.43
CA THR A 286 -7.69 11.71 15.61
C THR A 286 -6.48 12.62 15.69
N ILE A 287 -5.40 12.32 14.94
CA ILE A 287 -4.15 13.06 15.02
C ILE A 287 -3.63 13.36 13.59
N GLU A 288 -3.52 14.65 13.30
CA GLU A 288 -2.85 15.22 12.12
C GLU A 288 -1.38 15.53 12.49
N ASP A 289 -0.61 14.50 12.84
CA ASP A 289 0.82 14.67 13.09
C ASP A 289 1.57 14.47 11.77
N ASP A 290 2.27 15.51 11.33
CA ASP A 290 3.19 15.43 10.21
C ASP A 290 4.48 14.76 10.68
N TRP A 291 4.59 13.46 10.41
CA TRP A 291 5.73 12.63 10.82
C TRP A 291 7.08 13.24 10.41
N TYR A 292 7.12 14.00 9.31
CA TYR A 292 8.36 14.57 8.80
C TYR A 292 8.91 15.71 9.67
N THR A 293 8.06 16.36 10.46
CA THR A 293 8.45 17.49 11.34
C THR A 293 9.60 17.09 12.27
N ASN A 294 9.54 15.89 12.84
CA ASN A 294 10.49 15.40 13.84
C ASN A 294 11.39 14.26 13.33
N SER A 295 11.35 13.95 12.03
CA SER A 295 12.10 12.86 11.42
C SER A 295 13.19 13.37 10.49
N LYS A 296 14.26 12.59 10.38
CA LYS A 296 15.30 12.76 9.37
C LYS A 296 15.12 11.69 8.30
N ILE A 297 15.35 12.07 7.05
CA ILE A 297 15.39 11.12 5.94
C ILE A 297 16.77 10.46 5.92
N LEU A 298 16.80 9.14 5.93
CA LEU A 298 18.03 8.39 5.80
C LEU A 298 18.43 8.29 4.32
N ASN A 299 19.70 8.52 4.01
CA ASN A 299 20.19 8.43 2.63
C ASN A 299 19.98 7.03 2.03
N GLU A 300 20.12 5.98 2.86
CA GLU A 300 19.88 4.58 2.47
C GLU A 300 18.46 4.33 1.94
N TRP A 301 17.47 5.16 2.32
CA TRP A 301 16.11 4.99 1.82
C TRP A 301 16.01 5.30 0.33
N TYR A 302 16.89 6.14 -0.21
CA TYR A 302 16.97 6.45 -1.65
C TYR A 302 18.01 5.62 -2.40
N GLU A 303 18.72 4.70 -1.74
CA GLU A 303 19.59 3.75 -2.44
C GLU A 303 18.76 2.86 -3.37
N TYR A 304 19.35 2.55 -4.55
CA TYR A 304 18.69 1.74 -5.56
C TYR A 304 18.57 0.29 -5.08
N GLU A 305 17.35 -0.24 -5.15
CA GLU A 305 17.10 -1.68 -4.95
C GLU A 305 16.77 -2.27 -6.31
N GLU A 306 17.69 -3.06 -6.85
CA GLU A 306 17.44 -3.87 -8.04
C GLU A 306 17.14 -5.30 -7.61
N VAL A 307 16.03 -5.83 -8.10
CA VAL A 307 15.79 -7.27 -8.04
C VAL A 307 16.24 -7.85 -9.37
N ILE A 308 17.40 -8.50 -9.37
CA ILE A 308 17.88 -9.26 -10.53
C ILE A 308 16.92 -10.44 -10.72
N ASN A 309 16.34 -10.52 -11.93
CA ASN A 309 15.47 -11.58 -12.44
C ASN A 309 15.35 -12.79 -11.53
N GLY A 310 14.26 -12.83 -10.76
CA GLY A 310 13.88 -13.99 -9.96
C GLY A 310 12.96 -14.88 -10.75
N ASP A 311 13.28 -16.16 -10.81
CA ASP A 311 12.40 -17.22 -11.30
C ASP A 311 10.98 -17.06 -10.75
N SER A 312 10.00 -17.56 -11.51
CA SER A 312 8.59 -17.59 -11.11
C SER A 312 8.44 -18.08 -9.66
N PHE A 313 7.86 -17.24 -8.81
CA PHE A 313 7.54 -17.51 -7.41
C PHE A 313 6.45 -18.57 -7.26
N LYS A 314 5.90 -19.10 -8.36
CA LYS A 314 4.79 -20.05 -8.37
C LYS A 314 5.04 -21.26 -7.46
N GLN A 315 6.18 -21.94 -7.58
CA GLN A 315 6.48 -23.11 -6.73
C GLN A 315 6.64 -22.71 -5.25
N SER A 316 7.38 -21.64 -4.99
CA SER A 316 7.59 -21.12 -3.62
C SER A 316 6.28 -20.67 -2.95
N PHE A 317 5.35 -20.13 -3.75
CA PHE A 317 4.03 -19.74 -3.32
C PHE A 317 3.18 -20.95 -2.94
N LEU A 318 3.08 -21.95 -3.81
CA LEU A 318 2.30 -23.17 -3.58
C LEU A 318 2.79 -23.95 -2.35
N ILE A 319 4.10 -24.17 -2.25
CA ILE A 319 4.72 -24.90 -1.11
C ILE A 319 4.39 -24.20 0.22
N LYS A 320 4.44 -22.87 0.24
CA LYS A 320 4.19 -22.12 1.48
C LYS A 320 2.71 -21.96 1.80
N GLN A 321 1.83 -21.96 0.80
CA GLN A 321 0.39 -22.06 1.03
C GLN A 321 0.05 -23.41 1.70
N GLU A 322 0.67 -24.49 1.25
CA GLU A 322 0.53 -25.82 1.88
C GLU A 322 1.12 -25.85 3.30
N LEU A 323 2.30 -25.25 3.50
CA LEU A 323 2.92 -25.16 4.83
C LEU A 323 2.06 -24.34 5.80
N LEU A 324 1.53 -23.19 5.35
CA LEU A 324 0.63 -22.36 6.15
C LEU A 324 -0.64 -23.11 6.50
N GLY A 325 -1.25 -23.82 5.54
CA GLY A 325 -2.41 -24.67 5.79
C GLY A 325 -2.12 -25.79 6.80
N SER A 326 -0.93 -26.38 6.73
CA SER A 326 -0.48 -27.42 7.67
C SER A 326 -0.28 -26.87 9.07
N LEU A 327 0.33 -25.68 9.20
CA LEU A 327 0.47 -25.00 10.48
C LEU A 327 -0.89 -24.67 11.09
N LEU A 328 -1.80 -24.06 10.32
CA LEU A 328 -3.13 -23.67 10.81
C LEU A 328 -3.97 -24.86 11.33
N LYS A 329 -3.71 -26.08 10.83
CA LYS A 329 -4.33 -27.31 11.37
C LYS A 329 -3.80 -27.69 12.76
N LEU A 330 -2.56 -27.30 13.11
CA LEU A 330 -1.93 -27.54 14.41
C LEU A 330 -2.37 -26.46 15.43
N LYS A 331 -3.65 -26.52 15.85
CA LYS A 331 -4.28 -25.55 16.78
C LYS A 331 -3.44 -25.20 18.02
N SER A 332 -2.63 -26.12 18.53
CA SER A 332 -1.79 -25.93 19.71
C SER A 332 -0.69 -24.86 19.54
N ILE A 333 -0.40 -24.45 18.30
CA ILE A 333 0.61 -23.42 18.00
C ILE A 333 0.03 -22.00 18.13
N PHE A 334 -1.29 -21.84 17.99
CA PHE A 334 -1.95 -20.54 17.83
C PHE A 334 -2.92 -20.16 18.98
N GLN A 335 -3.11 -21.07 19.93
CA GLN A 335 -3.69 -20.82 21.26
C GLN A 335 -2.61 -20.31 22.20
#